data_AF-A0A7V8AKD1-F1
#
_entry.id   AF-A0A7V8AKD1-F1
#
_cell.length_a   1.000
_cell.length_b   1.000
_cell.length_c   1.000
_cell.angle_alpha   90.00
_cell.angle_beta   90.00
_cell.angle_gamma   90.00
#
_symmetry.space_group_name_H-M   'P 1'
#
loop_
_entity.id
_entity.type
_entity.pdbx_description
1 polymer ?
#
loop_
_entity_poly.entity_id
_entity_poly.type
_entity_poly.pdbx_seq_one_letter_code
_entity_poly.pdbx_strand_id
1 'polypeptide(L)'
;MVCSSLRDFVAVLEQKGQLVCVSVPVSPFLEMTEIQTRLLAENGPAVLFENVVKEDGHRYAFPVLVNLFGTVERVAWGMDRTPDQLRAVGETLAFLKQPKPPGGLREALALVPLLRTVLAMKPKTVS
;
A
#
# COMPACT_ATOMS: atom_id res chain seq x y z
N MET A 1 7.50 7.77 -7.38
CA MET A 1 7.71 8.50 -6.11
C MET A 1 7.93 7.46 -5.03
N VAL A 2 9.17 7.32 -4.57
CA VAL A 2 9.51 6.25 -3.63
C VAL A 2 9.10 6.68 -2.23
N CYS A 3 8.05 6.05 -1.68
CA CYS A 3 7.68 6.20 -0.28
C CYS A 3 8.60 5.30 0.56
N SER A 4 9.43 5.89 1.42
CA SER A 4 10.37 5.14 2.26
C SER A 4 9.75 4.77 3.61
N SER A 5 8.64 5.42 3.97
CA SER A 5 7.88 5.15 5.19
C SER A 5 6.37 5.29 4.94
N LEU A 6 5.57 4.79 5.89
CA LEU A 6 4.13 5.01 5.90
C LEU A 6 3.78 6.50 5.97
N ARG A 7 4.60 7.32 6.65
CA ARG A 7 4.37 8.77 6.78
C ARG A 7 4.50 9.46 5.42
N ASP A 8 5.49 9.07 4.62
CA ASP A 8 5.66 9.59 3.26
C ASP A 8 4.42 9.26 2.42
N PHE A 9 3.93 8.01 2.52
CA PHE A 9 2.76 7.59 1.76
C PHE A 9 1.49 8.31 2.20
N VAL A 10 1.29 8.52 3.50
CA VAL A 10 0.17 9.33 4.03
C VAL A 10 0.24 10.76 3.49
N ALA A 11 1.42 11.38 3.45
CA ALA A 11 1.61 12.72 2.87
C ALA A 11 1.28 12.75 1.37
N VAL A 12 1.60 11.69 0.62
CA VAL A 12 1.20 11.55 -0.80
C VAL A 12 -0.32 11.49 -0.94
N LEU A 13 -1.01 10.76 -0.07
CA LEU A 13 -2.46 10.69 -0.08
C LEU A 13 -3.10 12.04 0.26
N GLU A 14 -2.56 12.76 1.24
CA GLU A 14 -3.00 14.11 1.60
C GLU A 14 -2.84 15.08 0.42
N GLN A 15 -1.67 15.11 -0.22
CA GLN A 15 -1.41 15.95 -1.40
C GLN A 15 -2.36 15.63 -2.57
N LYS A 16 -2.80 14.39 -2.69
CA LYS A 16 -3.73 13.94 -3.74
C LYS A 16 -5.20 14.07 -3.35
N GLY A 17 -5.52 14.61 -2.17
CA GLY A 17 -6.91 14.71 -1.68
C GLY A 17 -7.55 13.34 -1.41
N GLN A 18 -6.73 12.33 -1.15
CA GLN A 18 -7.12 10.93 -0.92
C GLN A 18 -6.97 10.52 0.55
N LEU A 19 -6.73 11.49 1.44
CA LEU A 19 -6.71 11.33 2.89
C LEU A 19 -7.64 12.37 3.52
N VAL A 20 -8.42 11.94 4.52
CA VAL A 20 -9.21 12.83 5.38
C VAL A 20 -8.81 12.59 6.83
N CYS A 21 -8.48 13.67 7.55
CA CYS A 21 -8.22 13.63 8.99
C CYS A 21 -9.52 13.92 9.76
N VAL A 22 -9.85 13.04 10.70
CA VAL A 22 -11.09 13.11 11.49
C VAL A 22 -10.72 13.32 12.96
N SER A 23 -11.08 14.50 13.48
CA SER A 23 -10.80 14.93 14.85
C SER A 23 -11.96 14.73 15.83
N VAL A 24 -13.17 14.46 15.31
CA VAL A 24 -14.31 14.07 16.16
C VAL A 24 -14.00 12.75 16.87
N PRO A 25 -14.45 12.57 18.12
CA PRO A 25 -14.33 11.30 18.83
C PRO A 25 -14.95 10.15 18.04
N VAL A 26 -14.20 9.08 17.80
CA VAL A 26 -14.70 7.86 17.12
C VAL A 26 -14.29 6.62 17.91
N SER A 27 -15.24 5.71 18.10
CA SER A 27 -15.01 4.44 18.77
C SER A 27 -14.30 3.44 17.85
N PRO A 28 -13.23 2.77 18.31
CA PRO A 28 -12.67 1.64 17.57
C PRO A 28 -13.57 0.40 17.66
N PHE A 29 -14.53 0.38 18.60
CA PHE A 29 -15.50 -0.71 18.70
C PHE A 29 -16.61 -0.50 17.66
N LEU A 30 -16.46 -1.18 16.52
CA LEU A 30 -17.41 -1.29 15.41
C LEU A 30 -17.68 0.01 14.62
N GLU A 31 -17.60 1.19 15.22
CA GLU A 31 -17.89 2.46 14.56
C GLU A 31 -16.88 2.77 13.43
N MET A 32 -15.57 2.67 13.71
CA MET A 32 -14.54 2.81 12.67
C MET A 32 -14.72 1.80 11.53
N THR A 33 -15.10 0.57 11.85
CA THR A 33 -15.33 -0.49 10.86
C THR A 33 -16.54 -0.16 9.98
N GLU A 34 -17.62 0.37 10.54
CA GLU A 34 -18.79 0.80 9.79
C GLU A 34 -18.46 1.98 8.86
N ILE A 35 -17.72 2.97 9.36
CA ILE A 35 -17.23 4.10 8.55
C ILE A 35 -16.36 3.58 7.40
N GLN A 36 -15.38 2.71 7.70
CA GLN A 36 -14.54 2.10 6.68
C GLN A 36 -15.36 1.32 5.65
N THR A 37 -16.38 0.59 6.07
CA THR A 37 -17.22 -0.23 5.19
C THR A 37 -17.94 0.64 4.15
N ARG A 38 -18.52 1.76 4.58
CA ARG A 38 -19.17 2.72 3.66
C ARG A 38 -18.17 3.36 2.72
N LEU A 39 -17.03 3.81 3.24
CA LEU A 39 -15.96 4.40 2.43
C LEU A 39 -15.45 3.41 1.38
N LEU A 40 -15.30 2.14 1.73
CA LEU A 40 -14.86 1.12 0.77
C LEU A 40 -15.91 0.92 -0.33
N ALA A 41 -17.20 0.86 0.01
CA ALA A 41 -18.28 0.72 -0.96
C ALA A 41 -18.39 1.90 -1.93
N GLU A 42 -18.09 3.11 -1.44
CA GLU A 42 -18.19 4.36 -2.21
C GLU A 42 -16.86 4.77 -2.87
N ASN A 43 -15.81 3.93 -2.80
CA ASN A 43 -14.45 4.27 -3.23
C ASN A 43 -13.90 5.57 -2.58
N GLY A 44 -14.30 5.82 -1.33
CA GLY A 44 -13.93 6.97 -0.53
C GLY A 44 -12.43 7.02 -0.15
N PRO A 45 -12.00 8.13 0.46
CA PRO A 45 -10.60 8.38 0.82
C PRO A 45 -10.11 7.46 1.95
N ALA A 46 -8.80 7.42 2.15
CA ALA A 46 -8.21 6.94 3.40
C ALA A 46 -8.60 7.89 4.54
N VAL A 47 -8.73 7.37 5.76
CA VAL A 47 -9.13 8.19 6.92
C VAL A 47 -8.15 8.00 8.05
N LEU A 48 -7.67 9.10 8.62
CA LEU A 48 -6.87 9.13 9.83
C LEU A 48 -7.73 9.66 10.98
N PHE A 49 -8.13 8.78 11.90
CA PHE A 49 -8.81 9.15 13.12
C PHE A 49 -7.79 9.59 14.17
N GLU A 50 -7.81 10.87 14.53
CA GLU A 50 -6.88 11.46 15.49
C GLU A 50 -7.39 11.33 16.93
N ASN A 51 -8.71 11.21 17.11
CA ASN A 51 -9.37 11.16 18.40
C ASN A 51 -10.12 9.84 18.60
N VAL A 52 -9.36 8.80 18.92
CA VAL A 52 -9.90 7.45 19.14
C VAL A 52 -10.31 7.28 20.59
N VAL A 53 -11.59 7.02 20.85
CA VAL A 53 -12.16 6.99 22.21
C VAL A 53 -12.73 5.61 22.51
N LYS A 54 -12.41 5.06 23.68
CA LYS A 54 -12.96 3.79 24.17
C LYS A 54 -14.42 3.95 24.60
N GLU A 55 -15.10 2.82 24.77
CA GLU A 55 -16.45 2.79 25.34
C GLU A 55 -16.52 3.38 26.76
N ASP A 56 -15.44 3.32 27.52
CA ASP A 56 -15.31 3.91 28.86
C ASP A 56 -15.00 5.42 28.85
N GLY A 57 -14.90 6.04 27.68
CA GLY A 57 -14.61 7.46 27.49
C GLY A 57 -13.12 7.82 27.49
N HIS A 58 -12.21 6.88 27.73
CA HIS A 58 -10.77 7.15 27.68
C HIS A 58 -10.26 7.20 26.23
N ARG A 59 -9.41 8.19 25.92
CA ARG A 59 -8.77 8.33 24.61
C ARG A 59 -7.55 7.41 24.48
N TYR A 60 -7.35 6.81 23.31
CA TYR A 60 -6.09 6.13 22.97
C TYR A 60 -4.98 7.14 22.64
N ALA A 61 -3.75 6.79 22.99
CA ALA A 61 -2.58 7.67 22.74
C ALA A 61 -2.14 7.72 21.28
N PHE A 62 -2.66 6.83 20.42
CA PHE A 62 -2.26 6.70 19.03
C PHE A 62 -3.46 6.92 18.09
N PRO A 63 -3.26 7.57 16.94
CA PRO A 63 -4.28 7.69 15.91
C PRO A 63 -4.48 6.35 15.19
N VAL A 64 -5.61 6.21 14.49
CA VAL A 64 -5.93 5.02 13.71
C VAL A 64 -6.15 5.40 12.25
N LEU A 65 -5.33 4.81 11.36
CA LEU A 65 -5.45 4.97 9.91
C LEU A 65 -6.25 3.80 9.34
N VAL A 66 -7.33 4.09 8.61
CA VAL A 66 -8.17 3.10 7.95
C VAL A 66 -8.32 3.38 6.46
N ASN A 67 -8.85 2.39 5.75
CA ASN A 67 -9.15 2.48 4.32
C ASN A 67 -7.96 2.87 3.42
N LEU A 68 -6.73 2.63 3.90
CA LEU A 68 -5.49 3.03 3.24
C LEU A 68 -5.42 2.53 1.79
N PHE A 69 -5.77 1.26 1.58
CA PHE A 69 -5.77 0.59 0.29
C PHE A 69 -7.18 0.33 -0.25
N GLY A 70 -8.14 1.18 0.11
CA GLY A 70 -9.54 1.03 -0.28
C GLY A 70 -9.83 1.17 -1.77
N THR A 71 -8.86 1.56 -2.60
CA THR A 71 -9.02 1.63 -4.06
C THR A 71 -7.82 1.01 -4.77
N VAL A 72 -8.03 0.50 -5.99
CA VAL A 72 -6.96 -0.05 -6.84
C VAL A 72 -5.87 0.99 -7.11
N GLU A 73 -6.26 2.25 -7.25
CA GLU A 73 -5.33 3.36 -7.48
C GLU A 73 -4.39 3.57 -6.28
N ARG A 74 -4.91 3.56 -5.04
CA ARG A 74 -4.07 3.66 -3.84
C ARG A 74 -3.16 2.45 -3.65
N VAL A 75 -3.62 1.25 -4.00
CA VAL A 75 -2.76 0.05 -4.03
C VAL A 75 -1.61 0.22 -5.01
N ALA A 76 -1.89 0.69 -6.23
CA ALA A 76 -0.86 0.90 -7.24
C ALA A 76 0.18 1.95 -6.79
N TRP A 77 -0.27 3.06 -6.21
CA TRP A 77 0.64 4.07 -5.67
C TRP A 77 1.52 3.54 -4.54
N GLY A 78 0.98 2.68 -3.67
CA GLY A 78 1.75 2.02 -2.61
C GLY A 78 2.88 1.12 -3.14
N MET A 79 2.79 0.72 -4.41
CA MET A 79 3.82 -0.06 -5.12
C MET A 79 4.71 0.79 -6.03
N ASP A 80 4.57 2.12 -6.00
CA ASP A 80 5.14 3.06 -6.97
C ASP A 80 4.81 2.72 -8.43
N ARG A 81 3.54 2.39 -8.67
CA ARG A 81 2.98 1.98 -9.96
C ARG A 81 1.68 2.70 -10.27
N THR A 82 1.23 2.55 -11.51
CA THR A 82 -0.13 2.86 -11.95
C THR A 82 -0.98 1.58 -12.04
N PRO A 83 -2.32 1.67 -11.98
CA PRO A 83 -3.19 0.49 -12.03
C PRO A 83 -2.95 -0.45 -13.22
N ASP A 84 -2.66 0.11 -14.40
CA ASP A 84 -2.36 -0.62 -15.64
C ASP A 84 -1.07 -1.47 -15.54
N GLN A 85 -0.13 -1.07 -14.67
CA GLN A 85 1.13 -1.78 -14.48
C GLN A 85 1.02 -2.98 -13.54
N LEU A 86 -0.07 -3.12 -12.78
CA LEU A 86 -0.24 -4.21 -11.81
C LEU A 86 -0.23 -5.60 -12.47
N ARG A 87 -0.72 -5.72 -13.71
CA ARG A 87 -0.67 -6.99 -14.46
C ARG A 87 0.77 -7.43 -14.73
N ALA A 88 1.62 -6.51 -15.20
CA ALA A 88 3.03 -6.81 -15.48
C ALA A 88 3.80 -7.22 -14.21
N VAL A 89 3.44 -6.64 -13.05
CA VAL A 89 3.98 -7.09 -11.76
C VAL A 89 3.58 -8.53 -11.47
N GLY A 90 2.31 -8.90 -11.66
CA GLY A 90 1.83 -10.27 -11.49
C GLY A 90 2.54 -11.28 -12.41
N GLU A 91 2.75 -10.93 -13.68
CA GLU A 91 3.49 -11.75 -14.64
C GLU A 91 4.95 -11.95 -14.21
N THR A 92 5.59 -10.90 -13.71
CA THR A 92 6.96 -10.96 -13.17
C THR A 92 7.03 -11.91 -11.97
N LEU A 93 6.08 -11.80 -11.03
CA LEU A 93 6.00 -12.69 -9.86
C LEU A 93 5.74 -14.15 -10.25
N ALA A 94 4.88 -14.38 -11.24
CA ALA A 94 4.60 -15.72 -11.77
C ALA A 94 5.85 -16.35 -12.39
N PHE A 95 6.61 -15.56 -13.17
CA PHE A 95 7.89 -16.00 -13.74
C PHE A 95 8.92 -16.34 -12.66
N LEU A 96 9.06 -15.50 -11.62
CA LEU A 96 9.99 -15.74 -10.52
C LEU A 96 9.66 -17.02 -9.72
N LYS A 97 8.38 -17.38 -9.62
CA LYS A 97 7.94 -18.60 -8.94
C LYS A 97 8.41 -19.88 -9.66
N GLN A 98 8.38 -19.89 -10.99
CA GLN A 98 8.79 -21.03 -11.82
C GLN A 98 9.53 -20.54 -13.07
N PRO A 99 10.83 -20.23 -12.95
CA PRO A 99 11.62 -19.79 -14.10
C PRO A 99 11.76 -20.95 -15.09
N LYS A 100 11.38 -20.72 -16.35
CA LYS A 100 11.67 -21.68 -17.43
C LYS A 100 13.16 -21.61 -17.74
N PRO A 101 13.88 -22.75 -17.81
CA PRO A 101 15.28 -22.73 -18.22
C PRO A 101 15.38 -22.20 -19.67
N PRO A 102 16.35 -21.32 -19.96
CA PRO A 102 16.49 -20.76 -21.31
C PRO A 102 16.86 -21.88 -22.30
N GLY A 103 16.18 -21.91 -23.45
CA GLY A 103 16.43 -22.85 -24.54
C GLY A 103 17.72 -22.58 -25.32
N GLY A 104 18.39 -21.42 -25.10
CA GLY A 104 19.66 -21.09 -25.73
C GLY A 104 20.29 -19.77 -25.27
N LEU A 105 21.46 -19.43 -25.85
CA LEU A 105 22.28 -18.26 -25.47
C LEU A 105 21.55 -16.91 -25.63
N ARG A 106 20.68 -16.77 -26.65
CA ARG A 106 19.89 -15.54 -26.86
C ARG A 106 18.85 -15.33 -25.76
N GLU A 107 18.18 -16.39 -25.32
CA GLU A 107 17.21 -16.33 -24.23
C GLU A 107 17.91 -16.09 -22.89
N ALA A 108 19.08 -16.69 -22.67
CA ALA A 108 19.89 -16.42 -21.48
C ALA A 108 20.29 -14.93 -21.37
N LEU A 109 20.65 -14.28 -22.48
CA LEU A 109 20.91 -12.83 -22.52
C LEU A 109 19.66 -12.01 -22.19
N ALA A 110 18.48 -12.45 -22.62
CA ALA A 110 17.21 -11.78 -22.32
C ALA A 110 16.84 -11.81 -20.82
N LEU A 111 17.37 -12.77 -20.07
CA LEU A 111 17.14 -12.93 -18.62
C LEU A 111 18.08 -12.08 -17.74
N VAL A 112 19.12 -11.47 -18.30
CA VAL A 112 20.11 -10.66 -17.56
C VAL A 112 19.47 -9.51 -16.75
N PRO A 113 18.51 -8.72 -17.29
CA PRO A 113 17.86 -7.66 -16.52
C PRO A 113 17.12 -8.19 -15.29
N LEU A 114 16.47 -9.35 -15.42
CA LEU A 114 15.73 -9.97 -14.34
C LEU A 114 16.67 -10.46 -13.23
N LEU A 115 17.84 -11.00 -13.59
CA LEU A 115 18.87 -11.37 -12.62
C LEU A 115 19.33 -10.16 -11.78
N ARG A 116 19.51 -9.00 -12.43
CA ARG A 116 19.84 -7.75 -11.73
C ARG A 116 18.73 -7.31 -10.78
N THR A 117 17.47 -7.43 -11.20
CA THR A 117 16.32 -7.13 -10.34
C THR A 117 16.33 -8.00 -9.09
N VAL A 118 16.53 -9.31 -9.24
CA VAL A 118 16.61 -10.25 -8.09
C VAL A 118 17.74 -9.87 -7.13
N LEU A 119 18.92 -9.53 -7.66
CA LEU A 119 20.05 -9.09 -6.83
C LEU A 119 19.75 -7.79 -6.07
N ALA A 120 19.00 -6.86 -6.67
CA ALA A 120 18.59 -5.60 -6.05
C ALA A 120 17.50 -5.76 -4.97
N MET A 121 16.82 -6.91 -4.90
CA MET A 121 15.78 -7.17 -3.88
C MET A 121 16.36 -7.51 -2.50
N LYS A 122 17.69 -7.65 -2.37
CA LYS A 122 18.33 -7.93 -1.08
C LYS A 122 18.05 -6.77 -0.10
N PRO A 123 17.42 -7.03 1.06
CA PRO A 123 17.16 -5.97 2.04
C PRO A 123 18.44 -5.27 2.47
N LYS A 124 18.40 -3.94 2.59
CA LYS A 124 19.49 -3.14 3.13
C LYS A 124 19.37 -3.13 4.66
N THR A 125 20.41 -3.60 5.35
CA THR A 125 20.50 -3.43 6.81
C THR A 125 20.77 -1.96 7.12
N VAL A 126 19.95 -1.40 8.00
CA VAL A 126 20.14 -0.08 8.60
C VAL A 126 20.47 -0.29 10.07
N SER A 127 21.48 0.43 10.56
CA SER A 127 21.97 0.40 11.95
C SER A 127 21.90 1.81 12.52
#